data_AF-U7QR62-F1
#
_entry.id   AF-U7QR62-F1
#
_cell.length_a   1.000
_cell.length_b   1.000
_cell.length_c   1.000
_cell.angle_alpha   90.00
_cell.angle_beta   90.00
_cell.angle_gamma   90.00
#
_symmetry.space_group_name_H-M   'P 1'
#
loop_
_entity.id
_entity.type
_entity.pdbx_description
1 polymer ?
#
loop_
_entity_poly.entity_id
_entity_poly.type
_entity_poly.pdbx_seq_one_letter_code
_entity_poly.pdbx_strand_id
1 'polypeptide(L)'
;MSPKNDFKAFSISNNANVASQERYEESPPLKTGFPPENITTHLLNKVLRQSSTISSVLANFIATQCGDDVLDDGDIAKLITQLSKALEQKITATVPNASLTQKGIVQLTDKTGDSHSLAATQKLVSDVNNNANSRLVKNQNGADIPDKNAFVKNLGLLETVNQAANAVPNSRKINGKGLTGDVILNAGDVGAFRLGLTGKYSVNNQVPWNADTGLYDLLNPGVDSAHVAHFNNGVGSCPAFQLKVQYKNRGIAYRSARDNYGFEEDWVDIYTTKNKPTAADIGAYAKSEGSEFIQAKYVTQANISDFSAWIRSLPQGGHAFRFSGNHGGIGYPWSGGYVTRMHDVWAGFIAQYEHAGISFIHGHDGGGDTKVSRLWTDKNARPDANGNLRVFSPIVDIHPDGTYELTSEAEGVTVKHIDTGKYCISGCNGFAKDGARGIHSGIIVPADNNGLNLIWVYESVDTSNGDITIECYHRQNTDAPKFAQNKRVKSVTEIGEIVYYNDGDLCDIPDGRVINVCVQLPEKP
;
A
#
# COMPACT_ATOMS: atom_id res chain seq x y z
N MET A 1 65.01 -38.62 -116.74
CA MET A 1 64.74 -38.68 -118.20
C MET A 1 63.35 -38.15 -118.42
N SER A 2 63.11 -37.31 -119.41
CA SER A 2 61.76 -36.81 -119.70
C SER A 2 60.91 -37.95 -120.23
N PRO A 3 59.69 -38.17 -119.70
CA PRO A 3 58.79 -39.24 -120.15
C PRO A 3 58.53 -39.16 -121.65
N LYS A 4 58.55 -40.30 -122.32
CA LYS A 4 58.35 -40.43 -123.76
C LYS A 4 56.86 -40.42 -124.09
N ASN A 5 56.48 -39.71 -125.15
CA ASN A 5 55.13 -39.71 -125.72
C ASN A 5 55.20 -40.18 -127.17
N ASP A 6 54.62 -41.33 -127.50
CA ASP A 6 54.63 -41.90 -128.85
C ASP A 6 53.47 -41.43 -129.73
N PHE A 7 52.42 -40.84 -129.16
CA PHE A 7 51.35 -40.21 -129.93
C PHE A 7 51.85 -38.89 -130.50
N LYS A 8 52.22 -38.89 -131.78
CA LYS A 8 52.79 -37.72 -132.47
C LYS A 8 51.75 -36.95 -133.27
N ALA A 9 51.85 -35.63 -133.23
CA ALA A 9 51.06 -34.78 -134.09
C ALA A 9 51.54 -34.89 -135.56
N PHE A 10 50.60 -35.17 -136.47
CA PHE A 10 50.86 -35.36 -137.90
C PHE A 10 50.72 -34.04 -138.67
N SER A 11 51.62 -33.80 -139.64
CA SER A 11 51.52 -32.69 -140.61
C SER A 11 51.43 -31.28 -139.98
N ILE A 12 52.23 -31.03 -138.94
CA ILE A 12 52.19 -29.78 -138.14
C ILE A 12 53.07 -28.64 -138.68
N SER A 13 53.85 -28.86 -139.74
CA SER A 13 54.72 -27.82 -140.30
C SER A 13 53.93 -26.69 -140.97
N ASN A 14 54.53 -25.51 -141.08
CA ASN A 14 53.89 -24.31 -141.66
C ASN A 14 53.48 -24.51 -143.13
N ASN A 15 54.19 -25.36 -143.88
CA ASN A 15 53.92 -25.68 -145.29
C ASN A 15 53.39 -27.10 -145.49
N ALA A 16 52.73 -27.66 -144.47
CA ALA A 16 52.17 -28.99 -144.53
C ALA A 16 51.11 -29.12 -145.63
N ASN A 17 51.06 -30.28 -146.29
CA ASN A 17 50.07 -30.60 -147.32
C ASN A 17 48.67 -30.80 -146.72
N VAL A 18 48.06 -29.72 -146.24
CA VAL A 18 46.84 -29.73 -145.42
C VAL A 18 45.91 -28.62 -145.90
N ALA A 19 44.61 -28.87 -145.96
CA ALA A 19 43.63 -27.83 -146.27
C ALA A 19 43.65 -26.68 -145.23
N SER A 20 43.37 -25.44 -145.64
CA SER A 20 43.17 -24.35 -144.68
C SER A 20 41.98 -24.66 -143.76
N GLN A 21 41.92 -24.01 -142.59
CA GLN A 21 40.81 -24.22 -141.67
C GLN A 21 39.47 -23.85 -142.32
N GLU A 22 39.41 -22.69 -142.97
CA GLU A 22 38.23 -22.20 -143.69
C GLU A 22 37.75 -23.21 -144.75
N ARG A 23 38.65 -23.70 -145.61
CA ARG A 23 38.29 -24.69 -146.65
C ARG A 23 37.83 -26.03 -146.09
N TYR A 24 38.34 -26.43 -144.92
CA TYR A 24 37.91 -27.66 -144.27
C TYR A 24 36.51 -27.53 -143.66
N GLU A 25 36.23 -26.38 -143.04
CA GLU A 25 34.92 -26.05 -142.46
C GLU A 25 33.81 -25.98 -143.52
N GLU A 26 34.16 -25.51 -144.72
CA GLU A 26 33.25 -25.48 -145.88
C GLU A 26 33.11 -26.84 -146.59
N SER A 27 33.99 -27.80 -146.32
CA SER A 27 34.01 -29.07 -147.03
C SER A 27 32.80 -29.95 -146.65
N PRO A 28 32.00 -30.45 -147.62
CA PRO A 28 30.89 -31.37 -147.32
C PRO A 28 31.31 -32.61 -146.51
N PRO A 29 32.48 -33.26 -146.77
CA PRO A 29 32.95 -34.40 -146.00
C PRO A 29 33.14 -34.15 -144.50
N LEU A 30 33.27 -32.90 -144.03
CA LEU A 30 33.35 -32.60 -142.60
C LEU A 30 32.10 -33.06 -141.85
N LYS A 31 30.91 -32.97 -142.47
CA LYS A 31 29.64 -33.38 -141.85
C LYS A 31 29.25 -34.81 -142.22
N THR A 32 29.57 -35.25 -143.43
CA THR A 32 29.05 -36.50 -144.00
C THR A 32 30.09 -37.62 -144.09
N GLY A 33 31.36 -37.36 -143.78
CA GLY A 33 32.47 -38.29 -143.99
C GLY A 33 33.01 -38.28 -145.42
N PHE A 34 34.14 -38.96 -145.64
CA PHE A 34 34.79 -39.03 -146.95
C PHE A 34 33.97 -39.86 -147.97
N PRO A 35 33.90 -39.43 -149.25
CA PRO A 35 33.25 -40.21 -150.31
C PRO A 35 34.03 -41.52 -150.61
N PRO A 36 33.37 -42.55 -151.19
CA PRO A 36 34.00 -43.85 -151.46
C PRO A 36 35.22 -43.78 -152.39
N GLU A 37 35.23 -42.82 -153.32
CA GLU A 37 36.31 -42.59 -154.27
C GLU A 37 36.65 -41.09 -154.34
N ASN A 38 37.90 -40.74 -154.67
CA ASN A 38 38.42 -39.38 -154.90
C ASN A 38 38.56 -38.46 -153.66
N ILE A 39 39.22 -38.93 -152.60
CA ILE A 39 39.60 -38.08 -151.46
C ILE A 39 40.87 -37.27 -151.79
N THR A 40 40.82 -35.95 -151.61
CA THR A 40 42.04 -35.13 -151.74
C THR A 40 42.95 -35.33 -150.53
N THR A 41 44.25 -35.48 -150.79
CA THR A 41 45.26 -35.67 -149.72
C THR A 41 45.31 -34.47 -148.78
N HIS A 42 45.04 -33.25 -149.25
CA HIS A 42 44.91 -32.05 -148.41
C HIS A 42 43.82 -32.17 -147.34
N LEU A 43 42.66 -32.72 -147.71
CA LEU A 43 41.52 -32.86 -146.81
C LEU A 43 41.75 -34.02 -145.83
N LEU A 44 42.26 -35.15 -146.33
CA LEU A 44 42.65 -36.30 -145.49
C LEU A 44 43.68 -35.89 -144.43
N ASN A 45 44.73 -35.17 -144.84
CA ASN A 45 45.77 -34.72 -143.93
C ASN A 45 45.27 -33.71 -142.89
N LYS A 46 44.20 -32.95 -143.17
CA LYS A 46 43.58 -32.03 -142.20
C LYS A 46 42.92 -32.77 -141.05
N VAL A 47 42.14 -33.81 -141.38
CA VAL A 47 41.48 -34.67 -140.39
C VAL A 47 42.54 -35.35 -139.51
N LEU A 48 43.53 -35.97 -140.16
CA LEU A 48 44.63 -36.65 -139.46
C LEU A 48 45.44 -35.70 -138.57
N ARG A 49 45.68 -34.45 -139.02
CA ARG A 49 46.37 -33.44 -138.22
C ARG A 49 45.59 -33.04 -136.97
N GLN A 50 44.29 -32.74 -137.08
CA GLN A 50 43.50 -32.29 -135.92
C GLN A 50 43.39 -33.39 -134.85
N SER A 51 43.12 -34.63 -135.26
CA SER A 51 43.02 -35.76 -134.32
C SER A 51 44.36 -36.05 -133.64
N SER A 52 45.43 -36.21 -134.42
CA SER A 52 46.77 -36.52 -133.89
C SER A 52 47.34 -35.42 -133.01
N THR A 53 47.02 -34.15 -133.27
CA THR A 53 47.48 -33.03 -132.43
C THR A 53 46.88 -33.09 -131.03
N ILE A 54 45.56 -33.30 -130.91
CA ILE A 54 44.89 -33.42 -129.61
C ILE A 54 45.38 -34.66 -128.86
N SER A 55 45.51 -35.80 -129.55
CA SER A 55 46.08 -37.02 -128.96
C SER A 55 47.48 -36.78 -128.42
N SER A 56 48.34 -36.08 -129.17
CA SER A 56 49.70 -35.76 -128.73
C SER A 56 49.74 -34.84 -127.51
N VAL A 57 48.88 -33.82 -127.46
CA VAL A 57 48.77 -32.90 -126.29
C VAL A 57 48.31 -33.64 -125.05
N LEU A 58 47.26 -34.46 -125.16
CA LEU A 58 46.75 -35.24 -124.03
C LEU A 58 47.78 -36.27 -123.56
N ALA A 59 48.40 -37.01 -124.48
CA ALA A 59 49.47 -37.95 -124.13
C ALA A 59 50.67 -37.26 -123.49
N ASN A 60 51.02 -36.04 -123.91
CA ASN A 60 52.07 -35.26 -123.28
C ASN A 60 51.69 -34.78 -121.87
N PHE A 61 50.43 -34.36 -121.66
CA PHE A 61 49.91 -34.04 -120.33
C PHE A 61 50.00 -35.26 -119.42
N ILE A 62 49.51 -36.42 -119.88
CA ILE A 62 49.58 -37.69 -119.15
C ILE A 62 51.03 -37.99 -118.79
N ALA A 63 51.92 -38.08 -119.78
CA ALA A 63 53.33 -38.41 -119.57
C ALA A 63 54.02 -37.46 -118.58
N THR A 64 53.78 -36.15 -118.70
CA THR A 64 54.37 -35.13 -117.83
C THR A 64 53.88 -35.24 -116.40
N GLN A 65 52.56 -35.43 -116.20
CA GLN A 65 51.99 -35.46 -114.86
C GLN A 65 52.22 -36.83 -114.19
N CYS A 66 51.95 -37.95 -114.88
CA CYS A 66 52.09 -39.30 -114.32
C CYS A 66 53.55 -39.74 -114.13
N GLY A 67 54.48 -39.14 -114.89
CA GLY A 67 55.91 -39.44 -114.86
C GLY A 67 56.32 -40.70 -115.62
N ASP A 68 55.40 -41.33 -116.36
CA ASP A 68 55.60 -42.59 -117.09
C ASP A 68 55.52 -42.37 -118.61
N ASP A 69 56.15 -43.26 -119.39
CA ASP A 69 56.06 -43.24 -120.85
C ASP A 69 54.64 -43.57 -121.33
N VAL A 70 54.17 -42.84 -122.33
CA VAL A 70 52.88 -43.04 -123.01
C VAL A 70 53.14 -43.56 -124.42
N LEU A 71 52.98 -44.89 -124.59
CA LEU A 71 53.36 -45.64 -125.79
C LEU A 71 52.14 -45.86 -126.72
N ASP A 72 52.37 -45.93 -128.02
CA ASP A 72 51.36 -46.29 -129.04
C ASP A 72 51.43 -47.81 -129.32
N ASP A 73 51.05 -48.62 -128.32
CA ASP A 73 51.09 -50.08 -128.33
C ASP A 73 49.69 -50.74 -128.32
N GLY A 74 48.64 -49.93 -128.32
CA GLY A 74 47.25 -50.37 -128.27
C GLY A 74 46.70 -50.66 -126.86
N ASP A 75 47.46 -50.43 -125.78
CA ASP A 75 46.99 -50.69 -124.41
C ASP A 75 46.15 -49.52 -123.83
N ILE A 76 44.85 -49.57 -124.10
CA ILE A 76 43.88 -48.56 -123.64
C ILE A 76 43.75 -48.56 -122.11
N ALA A 77 43.83 -49.71 -121.44
CA ALA A 77 43.64 -49.80 -119.99
C ALA A 77 44.78 -49.12 -119.23
N LYS A 78 46.01 -49.29 -119.72
CA LYS A 78 47.19 -48.58 -119.21
C LYS A 78 47.06 -47.07 -119.41
N LEU A 79 46.63 -46.62 -120.59
CA LEU A 79 46.44 -45.20 -120.87
C LEU A 79 45.40 -44.55 -119.93
N ILE A 80 44.29 -45.23 -119.65
CA ILE A 80 43.28 -44.78 -118.67
C ILE A 80 43.89 -44.66 -117.28
N THR A 81 44.65 -45.66 -116.85
CA THR A 81 45.31 -45.66 -115.54
C THR A 81 46.30 -44.50 -115.42
N GLN A 82 47.08 -44.25 -116.47
CA GLN A 82 48.03 -43.14 -116.51
C GLN A 82 47.31 -41.77 -116.51
N LEU A 83 46.17 -41.64 -117.19
CA LEU A 83 45.36 -40.42 -117.16
C LEU A 83 44.79 -40.14 -115.76
N SER A 84 44.24 -41.15 -115.08
CA SER A 84 43.74 -41.01 -113.70
C SER A 84 44.85 -40.57 -112.75
N LYS A 85 46.02 -41.22 -112.81
CA LYS A 85 47.20 -40.86 -112.02
C LYS A 85 47.66 -39.43 -112.28
N ALA A 86 47.71 -39.01 -113.54
CA ALA A 86 48.04 -37.64 -113.94
C ALA A 86 47.07 -36.60 -113.32
N LEU A 87 45.77 -36.89 -113.30
CA LEU A 87 44.76 -36.02 -112.69
C LEU A 87 44.91 -35.97 -111.17
N GLU A 88 45.08 -37.11 -110.50
CA GLU A 88 45.26 -37.19 -109.05
C GLU A 88 46.49 -36.41 -108.56
N GLN A 89 47.63 -36.57 -109.24
CA GLN A 89 48.85 -35.85 -108.90
C GLN A 89 48.69 -34.34 -109.12
N LYS A 90 48.01 -33.93 -110.19
CA LYS A 90 47.75 -32.51 -110.47
C LYS A 90 46.86 -31.86 -109.42
N ILE A 91 45.79 -32.55 -109.00
CA ILE A 91 44.88 -32.08 -107.95
C ILE A 91 45.63 -31.99 -106.62
N THR A 92 46.38 -33.02 -106.25
CA THR A 92 47.14 -33.06 -104.97
C THR A 92 48.18 -31.94 -104.88
N ALA A 93 48.88 -31.63 -105.98
CA ALA A 93 49.89 -30.57 -105.99
C ALA A 93 49.29 -29.14 -105.94
N THR A 94 48.04 -28.96 -106.37
CA THR A 94 47.41 -27.64 -106.51
C THR A 94 46.38 -27.33 -105.44
N VAL A 95 45.83 -28.36 -104.79
CA VAL A 95 44.85 -28.24 -103.69
C VAL A 95 45.47 -28.81 -102.41
N PRO A 96 46.11 -27.98 -101.57
CA PRO A 96 46.73 -28.46 -100.34
C PRO A 96 45.68 -28.83 -99.28
N ASN A 97 46.08 -29.68 -98.32
CA ASN A 97 45.31 -29.95 -97.10
C ASN A 97 45.19 -28.70 -96.21
N ALA A 98 44.33 -28.77 -95.20
CA ALA A 98 44.21 -27.76 -94.15
C ALA A 98 45.59 -27.38 -93.57
N SER A 99 45.95 -26.10 -93.61
CA SER A 99 47.22 -25.55 -93.11
C SER A 99 46.99 -24.19 -92.45
N LEU A 100 47.83 -23.82 -91.49
CA LEU A 100 47.83 -22.49 -90.86
C LEU A 100 48.48 -21.41 -91.75
N THR A 101 49.16 -21.80 -92.83
CA THR A 101 49.98 -20.91 -93.66
C THR A 101 49.59 -20.88 -95.15
N GLN A 102 48.81 -21.85 -95.64
CA GLN A 102 48.38 -21.91 -97.04
C GLN A 102 46.93 -22.40 -97.17
N LYS A 103 46.16 -21.84 -98.11
CA LYS A 103 44.72 -22.10 -98.26
C LYS A 103 44.44 -23.49 -98.86
N GLY A 104 43.69 -24.34 -98.16
CA GLY A 104 43.22 -25.68 -98.57
C GLY A 104 41.74 -25.94 -98.26
N ILE A 105 41.21 -27.16 -98.47
CA ILE A 105 39.83 -27.55 -98.09
C ILE A 105 39.82 -28.07 -96.64
N VAL A 106 39.03 -27.47 -95.74
CA VAL A 106 38.91 -27.85 -94.32
C VAL A 106 37.48 -28.23 -93.98
N GLN A 107 37.28 -29.28 -93.16
CA GLN A 107 35.95 -29.67 -92.67
C GLN A 107 35.57 -28.87 -91.40
N LEU A 108 34.32 -28.41 -91.33
CA LEU A 108 33.80 -27.64 -90.20
C LEU A 108 33.29 -28.56 -89.06
N THR A 109 33.41 -28.11 -87.80
CA THR A 109 32.86 -28.77 -86.61
C THR A 109 32.03 -27.82 -85.73
N ASP A 110 30.97 -28.36 -85.14
CA ASP A 110 30.09 -27.76 -84.15
C ASP A 110 30.30 -28.32 -82.73
N LYS A 111 31.32 -29.17 -82.55
CA LYS A 111 31.68 -29.78 -81.27
C LYS A 111 33.08 -29.33 -80.83
N THR A 112 33.24 -29.09 -79.53
CA THR A 112 34.56 -28.94 -78.91
C THR A 112 35.31 -30.27 -78.93
N GLY A 113 36.62 -30.23 -79.15
CA GLY A 113 37.49 -31.41 -79.15
C GLY A 113 38.94 -31.00 -79.37
N ASP A 114 39.79 -31.98 -79.63
CA ASP A 114 41.24 -31.87 -79.79
C ASP A 114 41.70 -32.13 -81.25
N SER A 115 40.78 -32.08 -82.22
CA SER A 115 41.11 -32.32 -83.63
C SER A 115 41.98 -31.22 -84.23
N HIS A 116 43.03 -31.63 -84.95
CA HIS A 116 43.87 -30.75 -85.76
C HIS A 116 43.42 -30.64 -87.23
N SER A 117 42.38 -31.38 -87.64
CA SER A 117 41.86 -31.41 -89.02
C SER A 117 40.53 -30.68 -89.21
N LEU A 118 39.86 -30.30 -88.12
CA LEU A 118 38.55 -29.64 -88.13
C LEU A 118 38.67 -28.17 -87.74
N ALA A 119 37.93 -27.29 -88.42
CA ALA A 119 37.81 -25.89 -88.05
C ALA A 119 36.50 -25.64 -87.28
N ALA A 120 36.59 -24.94 -86.15
CA ALA A 120 35.42 -24.57 -85.36
C ALA A 120 34.51 -23.62 -86.17
N THR A 121 33.20 -23.90 -86.15
CA THR A 121 32.20 -22.98 -86.70
C THR A 121 32.12 -21.69 -85.87
N GLN A 122 31.72 -20.58 -86.50
CA GLN A 122 31.48 -19.30 -85.80
C GLN A 122 30.45 -19.44 -84.67
N LYS A 123 29.45 -20.31 -84.84
CA LYS A 123 28.47 -20.61 -83.81
C LYS A 123 29.12 -21.25 -82.58
N LEU A 124 29.96 -22.28 -82.77
CA LEU A 124 30.67 -22.92 -81.67
C LEU A 124 31.53 -21.93 -80.89
N VAL A 125 32.27 -21.06 -81.59
CA VAL A 125 33.11 -20.03 -80.95
C VAL A 125 32.25 -19.03 -80.15
N SER A 126 31.12 -18.60 -80.71
CA SER A 126 30.17 -17.71 -80.02
C SER A 126 29.58 -18.35 -78.77
N ASP A 127 29.18 -19.63 -78.83
CA ASP A 127 28.60 -20.34 -77.69
C ASP A 127 29.62 -20.52 -76.55
N VAL A 128 30.88 -20.83 -76.88
CA VAL A 128 31.98 -20.88 -75.89
C VAL A 128 32.21 -19.51 -75.25
N ASN A 129 32.21 -18.44 -76.05
CA ASN A 129 32.38 -17.08 -75.53
C ASN A 129 31.21 -16.67 -74.62
N ASN A 130 29.97 -17.01 -74.98
CA ASN A 130 28.80 -16.74 -74.15
C ASN A 130 28.84 -17.52 -72.84
N ASN A 131 29.32 -18.76 -72.85
CA ASN A 131 29.54 -19.52 -71.62
C ASN A 131 30.55 -18.81 -70.69
N ALA A 132 31.67 -18.34 -71.24
CA ALA A 132 32.65 -17.58 -70.48
C ALA A 132 32.07 -16.28 -69.89
N ASN A 133 31.28 -15.54 -70.68
CA ASN A 133 30.60 -14.31 -70.23
C ASN A 133 29.52 -14.54 -69.17
N SER A 134 29.04 -15.79 -69.00
CA SER A 134 28.08 -16.17 -67.95
C SER A 134 28.72 -16.54 -66.61
N ARG A 135 30.04 -16.41 -66.48
CA ARG A 135 30.80 -16.66 -65.24
C ARG A 135 31.18 -15.36 -64.55
N LEU A 136 31.49 -15.45 -63.26
CA LEU A 136 31.94 -14.29 -62.47
C LEU A 136 33.31 -13.79 -62.96
N VAL A 137 33.40 -12.49 -63.20
CA VAL A 137 34.58 -11.80 -63.70
C VAL A 137 35.47 -11.40 -62.53
N LYS A 138 36.71 -11.90 -62.52
CA LYS A 138 37.64 -11.74 -61.38
C LYS A 138 37.89 -10.27 -61.00
N ASN A 139 38.02 -9.38 -61.97
CA ASN A 139 38.28 -7.96 -61.71
C ASN A 139 37.06 -7.21 -61.14
N GLN A 140 35.86 -7.79 -61.18
CA GLN A 140 34.66 -7.22 -60.58
C GLN A 140 34.50 -7.58 -59.09
N ASN A 141 35.30 -8.52 -58.56
CA ASN A 141 35.31 -8.88 -57.14
C ASN A 141 33.90 -9.15 -56.56
N GLY A 142 33.02 -9.80 -57.34
CA GLY A 142 31.66 -10.15 -56.92
C GLY A 142 30.60 -9.05 -57.11
N ALA A 143 30.94 -7.91 -57.73
CA ALA A 143 29.94 -6.90 -58.10
C ALA A 143 28.86 -7.45 -59.05
N ASP A 144 29.27 -8.37 -59.93
CA ASP A 144 28.47 -9.10 -60.93
C ASP A 144 27.68 -10.29 -60.38
N ILE A 145 27.71 -10.54 -59.06
CA ILE A 145 26.80 -11.51 -58.44
C ILE A 145 25.35 -11.00 -58.56
N PRO A 146 24.45 -11.72 -59.26
CA PRO A 146 23.08 -11.26 -59.50
C PRO A 146 22.25 -11.14 -58.22
N ASP A 147 22.35 -12.13 -57.33
CA ASP A 147 21.70 -12.14 -56.02
C ASP A 147 22.74 -12.33 -54.92
N LYS A 148 23.16 -11.21 -54.34
CA LYS A 148 24.16 -11.18 -53.27
C LYS A 148 23.65 -11.82 -51.98
N ASN A 149 22.34 -11.75 -51.70
CA ASN A 149 21.75 -12.34 -50.50
C ASN A 149 21.72 -13.87 -50.60
N ALA A 150 21.31 -14.42 -51.76
CA ALA A 150 21.40 -15.85 -52.01
C ALA A 150 22.85 -16.35 -51.99
N PHE A 151 23.80 -15.56 -52.51
CA PHE A 151 25.22 -15.89 -52.44
C PHE A 151 25.74 -15.97 -51.00
N VAL A 152 25.42 -14.99 -50.15
CA VAL A 152 25.75 -15.00 -48.70
C VAL A 152 25.13 -16.22 -48.00
N LYS A 153 23.89 -16.58 -48.35
CA LYS A 153 23.23 -17.80 -47.83
C LYS A 153 23.97 -19.07 -48.26
N ASN A 154 24.36 -19.17 -49.53
CA ASN A 154 25.10 -20.32 -50.06
C ASN A 154 26.51 -20.46 -49.47
N LEU A 155 27.11 -19.36 -49.01
CA LEU A 155 28.36 -19.38 -48.25
C LEU A 155 28.17 -19.80 -46.77
N GLY A 156 26.93 -19.98 -46.30
CA GLY A 156 26.63 -20.31 -44.90
C GLY A 156 26.73 -19.11 -43.94
N LEU A 157 26.82 -17.88 -44.45
CA LEU A 157 27.05 -16.67 -43.65
C LEU A 157 25.76 -15.98 -43.17
N LEU A 158 24.59 -16.54 -43.47
CA LEU A 158 23.29 -15.93 -43.11
C LEU A 158 23.15 -15.78 -41.59
N GLU A 159 23.55 -16.80 -40.82
CA GLU A 159 23.50 -16.75 -39.36
C GLU A 159 24.48 -15.72 -38.81
N THR A 160 25.69 -15.62 -39.37
CA THR A 160 26.68 -14.62 -38.98
C THR A 160 26.18 -13.18 -39.19
N VAL A 161 25.52 -12.91 -40.32
CA VAL A 161 24.90 -11.59 -40.58
C VAL A 161 23.81 -11.30 -39.54
N ASN A 162 22.96 -12.28 -39.24
CA ASN A 162 21.91 -12.12 -38.23
C ASN A 162 22.48 -11.89 -36.81
N GLN A 163 23.52 -12.63 -36.42
CA GLN A 163 24.21 -12.44 -35.15
C GLN A 163 24.84 -11.05 -35.06
N ALA A 164 25.53 -10.60 -36.12
CA ALA A 164 26.15 -9.29 -36.17
C ALA A 164 25.13 -8.15 -36.10
N ALA A 165 24.00 -8.26 -36.81
CA ALA A 165 22.93 -7.26 -36.79
C ALA A 165 22.26 -7.12 -35.42
N ASN A 166 22.21 -8.20 -34.64
CA ASN A 166 21.61 -8.24 -33.30
C ASN A 166 22.63 -8.12 -32.16
N ALA A 167 23.92 -7.98 -32.47
CA ALA A 167 24.96 -7.82 -31.47
C ALA A 167 24.83 -6.48 -30.73
N VAL A 168 25.10 -6.49 -29.43
CA VAL A 168 25.16 -5.26 -28.62
C VAL A 168 26.45 -4.51 -28.99
N PRO A 169 26.38 -3.25 -29.47
CA PRO A 169 27.58 -2.48 -29.79
C PRO A 169 28.42 -2.23 -28.52
N ASN A 170 29.74 -2.34 -28.64
CA ASN A 170 30.69 -2.07 -27.54
C ASN A 170 30.66 -0.60 -27.06
N SER A 171 30.05 0.30 -27.84
CA SER A 171 29.81 1.69 -27.48
C SER A 171 28.66 1.87 -26.48
N ARG A 172 27.75 0.89 -26.35
CA ARG A 172 26.69 0.93 -25.33
C ARG A 172 27.30 0.65 -23.95
N LYS A 173 26.95 1.50 -22.98
CA LYS A 173 27.45 1.44 -21.61
C LYS A 173 26.29 1.51 -20.62
N ILE A 174 26.41 0.82 -19.50
CA ILE A 174 25.58 1.03 -18.30
C ILE A 174 26.48 1.69 -17.26
N ASN A 175 26.12 2.90 -16.82
CA ASN A 175 26.91 3.66 -15.83
C ASN A 175 28.41 3.79 -16.20
N GLY A 176 28.71 4.09 -17.47
CA GLY A 176 30.08 4.24 -17.97
C GLY A 176 30.86 2.94 -18.19
N LYS A 177 30.33 1.78 -17.78
CA LYS A 177 30.96 0.47 -17.98
C LYS A 177 30.42 -0.21 -19.25
N GLY A 178 31.30 -0.81 -20.04
CA GLY A 178 30.93 -1.51 -21.28
C GLY A 178 30.20 -2.83 -21.00
N LEU A 179 29.40 -3.29 -21.96
CA LEU A 179 28.64 -4.54 -21.91
C LEU A 179 29.44 -5.68 -22.55
N THR A 180 30.35 -6.30 -21.79
CA THR A 180 31.21 -7.40 -22.27
C THR A 180 30.73 -8.80 -21.85
N GLY A 181 29.62 -8.90 -21.12
CA GLY A 181 29.02 -10.13 -20.62
C GLY A 181 27.68 -9.85 -19.93
N ASP A 182 27.13 -10.85 -19.24
CA ASP A 182 25.85 -10.73 -18.52
C ASP A 182 25.93 -9.63 -17.45
N VAL A 183 24.85 -8.85 -17.33
CA VAL A 183 24.71 -7.80 -16.33
C VAL A 183 23.68 -8.22 -15.30
N ILE A 184 24.13 -8.38 -14.05
CA ILE A 184 23.27 -8.59 -12.90
C ILE A 184 23.22 -7.28 -12.11
N LEU A 185 22.06 -6.63 -12.08
CA LEU A 185 21.82 -5.42 -11.29
C LEU A 185 21.09 -5.77 -9.99
N ASN A 186 21.63 -5.33 -8.85
CA ASN A 186 20.95 -5.34 -7.56
C ASN A 186 20.40 -3.94 -7.23
N ALA A 187 19.61 -3.82 -6.16
CA ALA A 187 18.99 -2.55 -5.76
C ALA A 187 20.02 -1.42 -5.52
N GLY A 188 21.20 -1.76 -4.99
CA GLY A 188 22.30 -0.82 -4.81
C GLY A 188 22.88 -0.29 -6.12
N ASP A 189 22.91 -1.10 -7.18
CA ASP A 189 23.47 -0.70 -8.49
C ASP A 189 22.63 0.39 -9.19
N VAL A 190 21.37 0.56 -8.79
CA VAL A 190 20.41 1.50 -9.42
C VAL A 190 19.83 2.52 -8.44
N GLY A 191 20.34 2.59 -7.20
CA GLY A 191 19.84 3.49 -6.17
C GLY A 191 18.39 3.20 -5.74
N ALA A 192 17.94 1.95 -5.88
CA ALA A 192 16.61 1.52 -5.47
C ALA A 192 16.61 1.05 -4.01
N PHE A 193 15.46 1.17 -3.35
CA PHE A 193 15.24 0.59 -2.04
C PHE A 193 15.35 -0.95 -2.12
N ARG A 194 16.19 -1.55 -1.28
CA ARG A 194 16.32 -3.01 -1.25
C ARG A 194 15.03 -3.65 -0.75
N LEU A 195 14.50 -4.64 -1.49
CA LEU A 195 13.25 -5.35 -1.15
C LEU A 195 13.35 -6.21 0.14
N GLY A 196 14.52 -6.26 0.79
CA GLY A 196 14.74 -7.12 1.95
C GLY A 196 15.93 -6.67 2.79
N LEU A 197 16.48 -7.61 3.57
CA LEU A 197 17.58 -7.34 4.49
C LEU A 197 18.78 -6.70 3.76
N THR A 198 19.16 -5.53 4.25
CA THR A 198 20.27 -4.69 3.75
C THR A 198 21.57 -5.08 4.43
N GLY A 199 21.56 -5.27 5.73
CA GLY A 199 22.74 -5.69 6.47
C GLY A 199 22.42 -6.22 7.86
N LYS A 200 23.44 -6.76 8.52
CA LYS A 200 23.35 -7.27 9.90
C LYS A 200 24.34 -6.53 10.76
N TYR A 201 23.89 -6.08 11.92
CA TYR A 201 24.72 -5.45 12.95
C TYR A 201 24.48 -6.17 14.28
N SER A 202 25.41 -6.04 15.23
CA SER A 202 25.18 -6.51 16.60
C SER A 202 24.70 -5.37 17.49
N VAL A 203 24.07 -5.69 18.62
CA VAL A 203 23.72 -4.71 19.66
C VAL A 203 24.92 -3.91 20.18
N ASN A 204 26.15 -4.38 20.01
CA ASN A 204 27.35 -3.64 20.40
C ASN A 204 27.83 -2.67 19.31
N ASN A 205 27.64 -3.02 18.04
CA ASN A 205 28.09 -2.17 16.92
C ASN A 205 27.01 -1.16 16.49
N GLN A 206 25.73 -1.50 16.69
CA GLN A 206 24.55 -0.74 16.26
C GLN A 206 24.52 -0.51 14.73
N VAL A 207 23.37 -0.10 14.19
CA VAL A 207 23.30 0.34 12.79
C VAL A 207 23.78 1.80 12.73
N PRO A 208 24.85 2.14 11.99
CA PRO A 208 25.40 3.49 11.98
C PRO A 208 24.44 4.47 11.30
N TRP A 209 24.53 5.75 11.67
CA TRP A 209 23.61 6.79 11.19
C TRP A 209 23.79 7.12 9.70
N ASN A 210 25.00 6.89 9.18
CA ASN A 210 25.37 7.13 7.80
C ASN A 210 25.33 5.85 6.95
N ALA A 211 24.67 4.79 7.42
CA ALA A 211 24.46 3.59 6.63
C ALA A 211 23.55 3.90 5.42
N ASP A 212 23.58 3.01 4.42
CA ASP A 212 22.64 3.11 3.32
C ASP A 212 21.21 2.93 3.83
N THR A 213 20.28 3.67 3.26
CA THR A 213 18.85 3.50 3.55
C THR A 213 18.42 2.05 3.31
N GLY A 214 17.75 1.44 4.29
CA GLY A 214 17.33 0.04 4.19
C GLY A 214 16.86 -0.60 5.50
N LEU A 215 16.65 -1.90 5.44
CA LEU A 215 16.24 -2.74 6.56
C LEU A 215 17.43 -3.50 7.13
N TYR A 216 17.63 -3.42 8.43
CA TYR A 216 18.78 -4.02 9.12
C TYR A 216 18.32 -4.96 10.24
N ASP A 217 19.08 -6.03 10.45
CA ASP A 217 18.87 -6.94 11.56
C ASP A 217 19.89 -6.59 12.66
N LEU A 218 19.40 -6.23 13.83
CA LEU A 218 20.19 -5.91 15.00
C LEU A 218 20.22 -7.13 15.92
N LEU A 219 21.32 -7.88 15.83
CA LEU A 219 21.51 -9.16 16.47
C LEU A 219 22.00 -8.99 17.91
N ASN A 220 21.34 -9.70 18.83
CA ASN A 220 21.84 -9.98 20.16
C ASN A 220 22.22 -11.48 20.21
N PRO A 221 23.50 -11.81 19.95
CA PRO A 221 23.90 -13.19 19.67
C PRO A 221 23.47 -14.17 20.75
N GLY A 222 22.75 -15.22 20.35
CA GLY A 222 22.26 -16.27 21.25
C GLY A 222 21.01 -15.91 22.07
N VAL A 223 20.48 -14.68 21.93
CA VAL A 223 19.33 -14.21 22.72
C VAL A 223 18.14 -13.88 21.80
N ASP A 224 18.27 -12.85 20.97
CA ASP A 224 17.21 -12.35 20.10
C ASP A 224 17.74 -11.46 18.96
N SER A 225 16.83 -10.93 18.13
CA SER A 225 17.14 -9.86 17.20
C SER A 225 16.01 -8.83 17.12
N ALA A 226 16.36 -7.63 16.70
CA ALA A 226 15.43 -6.55 16.42
C ALA A 226 15.57 -6.10 14.96
N HIS A 227 14.44 -5.72 14.37
CA HIS A 227 14.42 -5.16 13.03
C HIS A 227 14.61 -3.65 13.12
N VAL A 228 15.53 -3.09 12.33
CA VAL A 228 15.77 -1.64 12.25
C VAL A 228 15.49 -1.17 10.84
N ALA A 229 14.45 -0.34 10.67
CA ALA A 229 14.26 0.43 9.46
C ALA A 229 15.08 1.71 9.56
N HIS A 230 16.02 1.89 8.65
CA HIS A 230 16.91 3.05 8.61
C HIS A 230 16.66 3.85 7.34
N PHE A 231 16.38 5.13 7.51
CA PHE A 231 16.22 6.09 6.43
C PHE A 231 17.32 7.15 6.58
N ASN A 232 18.12 7.32 5.54
CA ASN A 232 19.22 8.27 5.45
C ASN A 232 19.17 8.96 4.08
N ASN A 233 18.96 10.28 4.08
CA ASN A 233 18.98 11.11 2.88
C ASN A 233 20.31 11.90 2.74
N GLY A 234 21.18 11.84 3.75
CA GLY A 234 22.49 12.51 3.78
C GLY A 234 22.46 14.03 3.84
N VAL A 235 21.30 14.67 4.04
CA VAL A 235 21.16 16.14 3.97
C VAL A 235 20.23 16.70 5.05
N GLY A 236 20.44 17.97 5.39
CA GLY A 236 19.63 18.70 6.38
C GLY A 236 19.97 18.35 7.83
N SER A 237 19.24 18.94 8.76
CA SER A 237 19.52 18.79 10.19
C SER A 237 19.05 17.49 10.82
N CYS A 238 18.22 16.72 10.12
CA CYS A 238 17.89 15.34 10.47
C CYS A 238 18.14 14.46 9.24
N PRO A 239 19.42 14.15 8.94
CA PRO A 239 19.74 13.41 7.72
C PRO A 239 19.38 11.93 7.82
N ALA A 240 19.23 11.41 9.05
CA ALA A 240 18.84 10.03 9.26
C ALA A 240 17.89 9.81 10.44
N PHE A 241 17.03 8.82 10.27
CA PHE A 241 16.08 8.33 11.27
C PHE A 241 16.11 6.80 11.30
N GLN A 242 15.94 6.24 12.48
CA GLN A 242 15.80 4.80 12.67
C GLN A 242 14.56 4.47 13.49
N LEU A 243 13.86 3.42 13.06
CA LEU A 243 12.78 2.77 13.81
C LEU A 243 13.18 1.32 14.11
N LYS A 244 13.28 0.96 15.38
CA LYS A 244 13.61 -0.37 15.88
C LYS A 244 12.35 -1.07 16.39
N VAL A 245 12.17 -2.32 15.98
CA VAL A 245 11.05 -3.16 16.41
C VAL A 245 11.58 -4.50 16.90
N GLN A 246 11.23 -4.88 18.13
CA GLN A 246 11.57 -6.19 18.67
C GLN A 246 10.56 -7.27 18.27
N TYR A 247 11.05 -8.50 18.10
CA TYR A 247 10.20 -9.67 17.87
C TYR A 247 9.08 -9.80 18.93
N LYS A 248 7.95 -10.41 18.54
CA LYS A 248 6.76 -10.59 19.39
C LYS A 248 6.17 -9.29 19.97
N ASN A 249 6.41 -8.14 19.33
CA ASN A 249 5.90 -6.83 19.76
C ASN A 249 6.36 -6.47 21.19
N ARG A 250 7.62 -6.75 21.52
CA ARG A 250 8.20 -6.50 22.86
C ARG A 250 8.65 -5.06 23.09
N GLY A 251 8.67 -4.25 22.05
CA GLY A 251 9.04 -2.84 22.12
C GLY A 251 9.21 -2.26 20.72
N ILE A 252 8.92 -0.97 20.60
CA ILE A 252 9.21 -0.16 19.42
C ILE A 252 9.98 1.04 19.96
N ALA A 253 11.09 1.39 19.31
CA ALA A 253 11.85 2.56 19.68
C ALA A 253 12.32 3.31 18.43
N TYR A 254 12.60 4.59 18.55
CA TYR A 254 13.17 5.38 17.48
C TYR A 254 14.36 6.20 17.95
N ARG A 255 15.13 6.70 16.98
CA ARG A 255 16.15 7.73 17.20
C ARG A 255 16.44 8.46 15.89
N SER A 256 16.99 9.66 15.99
CA SER A 256 17.36 10.50 14.85
C SER A 256 18.80 10.96 14.98
N ALA A 257 19.45 11.17 13.84
CA ALA A 257 20.77 11.78 13.77
C ALA A 257 20.66 13.29 13.52
N ARG A 258 21.65 14.06 13.98
CA ARG A 258 21.75 15.50 13.71
C ARG A 258 22.94 15.81 12.81
N ASP A 259 22.68 16.58 11.75
CA ASP A 259 23.67 17.07 10.78
C ASP A 259 24.74 15.97 10.47
N ASN A 260 26.04 16.28 10.59
CA ASN A 260 27.12 15.30 10.46
C ASN A 260 27.61 14.70 11.80
N TYR A 261 26.92 14.97 12.92
CA TYR A 261 27.32 14.50 14.25
C TYR A 261 26.88 13.05 14.52
N GLY A 262 25.75 12.62 13.95
CA GLY A 262 25.18 11.29 14.17
C GLY A 262 24.09 11.29 15.25
N PHE A 263 23.89 10.14 15.91
CA PHE A 263 22.90 9.99 16.98
C PHE A 263 23.37 10.72 18.24
N GLU A 264 22.64 11.75 18.67
CA GLU A 264 22.92 12.46 19.92
C GLU A 264 22.21 11.85 21.12
N GLU A 265 21.08 11.20 20.86
CA GLU A 265 20.28 10.49 21.84
C GLU A 265 20.29 9.00 21.53
N ASP A 266 20.19 8.17 22.58
CA ASP A 266 19.98 6.74 22.42
C ASP A 266 18.51 6.46 21.99
N TRP A 267 18.17 5.18 21.86
CA TRP A 267 16.81 4.75 21.53
C TRP A 267 15.76 5.29 22.51
N VAL A 268 14.73 5.94 21.95
CA VAL A 268 13.55 6.41 22.68
C VAL A 268 12.39 5.46 22.41
N ASP A 269 11.82 4.88 23.48
CA ASP A 269 10.72 3.93 23.36
C ASP A 269 9.39 4.62 22.99
N ILE A 270 8.61 3.93 22.15
CA ILE A 270 7.21 4.25 21.86
C ILE A 270 6.35 3.29 22.67
N TYR A 271 5.59 3.84 23.60
CA TYR A 271 4.66 3.05 24.41
C TYR A 271 3.45 2.59 23.59
N THR A 272 3.02 1.35 23.84
CA THR A 272 1.88 0.72 23.16
C THR A 272 0.95 0.08 24.18
N THR A 273 -0.20 -0.42 23.75
CA THR A 273 -1.12 -1.16 24.62
C THR A 273 -0.49 -2.41 25.23
N LYS A 274 0.49 -3.02 24.56
CA LYS A 274 1.26 -4.18 25.07
C LYS A 274 2.49 -3.76 25.87
N ASN A 275 3.15 -2.68 25.47
CA ASN A 275 4.30 -2.10 26.17
C ASN A 275 3.90 -0.77 26.81
N LYS A 276 3.09 -0.84 27.87
CA LYS A 276 2.57 0.35 28.56
C LYS A 276 3.67 0.97 29.43
N PRO A 277 3.69 2.31 29.60
CA PRO A 277 4.57 2.92 30.57
C PRO A 277 4.15 2.51 31.98
N THR A 278 5.11 2.41 32.89
CA THR A 278 4.84 2.42 34.33
C THR A 278 4.42 3.82 34.77
N ALA A 279 3.83 3.95 35.96
CA ALA A 279 3.45 5.25 36.49
C ALA A 279 4.68 6.16 36.66
N ALA A 280 5.81 5.59 37.07
CA ALA A 280 7.09 6.29 37.16
C ALA A 280 7.58 6.81 35.80
N ASP A 281 7.42 6.03 34.72
CA ASP A 281 7.87 6.41 33.37
C ASP A 281 7.16 7.67 32.84
N ILE A 282 5.97 8.00 33.35
CA ILE A 282 5.18 9.17 32.92
C ILE A 282 4.95 10.20 34.05
N GLY A 283 5.62 10.06 35.20
CA GLY A 283 5.43 10.94 36.34
C GLY A 283 4.01 10.89 36.94
N ALA A 284 3.30 9.78 36.79
CA ALA A 284 1.99 9.54 37.39
C ALA A 284 2.12 8.79 38.73
N TYR A 285 1.14 8.98 39.62
CA TYR A 285 1.03 8.17 40.83
C TYR A 285 0.57 6.75 40.50
N ALA A 286 1.17 5.76 41.14
CA ALA A 286 0.73 4.38 41.05
C ALA A 286 -0.62 4.18 41.77
N LYS A 287 -1.37 3.16 41.35
CA LYS A 287 -2.63 2.79 42.02
C LYS A 287 -2.42 2.54 43.52
N SER A 288 -1.30 1.94 43.92
CA SER A 288 -0.95 1.70 45.33
C SER A 288 -0.79 3.01 46.11
N GLU A 289 -0.11 4.01 45.53
CA GLU A 289 0.10 5.32 46.15
C GLU A 289 -1.23 6.09 46.27
N GLY A 290 -2.10 6.02 45.27
CA GLY A 290 -3.45 6.59 45.35
C GLY A 290 -4.39 5.85 46.30
N SER A 291 -4.13 4.57 46.58
CA SER A 291 -5.00 3.73 47.43
C SER A 291 -4.89 4.07 48.92
N GLU A 292 -3.74 4.59 49.37
CA GLU A 292 -3.55 5.01 50.76
C GLU A 292 -4.45 6.20 51.16
N PHE A 293 -4.86 7.03 50.19
CA PHE A 293 -5.74 8.17 50.44
C PHE A 293 -7.22 7.79 50.68
N ILE A 294 -7.65 6.59 50.27
CA ILE A 294 -9.08 6.21 50.20
C ILE A 294 -9.42 4.97 51.06
N GLN A 295 -8.45 4.14 51.46
CA GLN A 295 -8.77 3.01 52.35
C GLN A 295 -9.10 3.48 53.77
N ALA A 296 -10.31 3.18 54.24
CA ALA A 296 -10.76 3.51 55.58
C ALA A 296 -9.93 2.76 56.63
N LYS A 297 -9.17 3.49 57.45
CA LYS A 297 -8.50 2.96 58.62
C LYS A 297 -9.52 2.73 59.74
N TYR A 298 -9.62 1.50 60.24
CA TYR A 298 -10.50 1.17 61.36
C TYR A 298 -9.87 1.63 62.68
N VAL A 299 -10.56 2.54 63.35
CA VAL A 299 -10.19 3.08 64.65
C VAL A 299 -10.90 2.24 65.71
N THR A 300 -10.14 1.56 66.57
CA THR A 300 -10.62 0.69 67.66
C THR A 300 -10.03 1.14 69.00
N GLN A 301 -10.68 0.79 70.12
CA GLN A 301 -10.18 1.11 71.48
C GLN A 301 -8.90 0.34 71.81
N ALA A 302 -8.63 -0.74 71.06
CA ALA A 302 -7.38 -1.51 71.12
C ALA A 302 -6.22 -0.84 70.36
N ASN A 303 -6.52 -0.02 69.34
CA ASN A 303 -5.51 0.58 68.46
C ASN A 303 -5.17 2.02 68.83
N ILE A 304 -6.09 2.75 69.47
CA ILE A 304 -5.86 4.11 69.92
C ILE A 304 -6.52 4.32 71.30
N SER A 305 -5.81 4.99 72.20
CA SER A 305 -6.38 5.51 73.46
C SER A 305 -6.80 6.97 73.35
N ASP A 306 -6.27 7.69 72.34
CA ASP A 306 -6.52 9.09 72.06
C ASP A 306 -6.58 9.33 70.54
N PHE A 307 -7.64 10.00 70.09
CA PHE A 307 -7.87 10.30 68.67
C PHE A 307 -6.91 11.38 68.15
N SER A 308 -6.47 12.30 69.00
CA SER A 308 -5.54 13.36 68.61
C SER A 308 -4.15 12.78 68.34
N ALA A 309 -3.65 11.91 69.22
CA ALA A 309 -2.41 11.18 69.05
C ALA A 309 -2.42 10.32 67.77
N TRP A 310 -3.56 9.69 67.46
CA TRP A 310 -3.72 8.96 66.21
C TRP A 310 -3.54 9.88 64.99
N ILE A 311 -4.22 11.03 64.94
CA ILE A 311 -4.05 11.98 63.84
C ILE A 311 -2.59 12.45 63.72
N ARG A 312 -1.91 12.73 64.84
CA ARG A 312 -0.49 13.13 64.86
C ARG A 312 0.47 12.03 64.43
N SER A 313 0.05 10.77 64.45
CA SER A 313 0.83 9.64 63.92
C SER A 313 0.72 9.50 62.40
N LEU A 314 -0.30 10.11 61.78
CA LEU A 314 -0.54 9.98 60.35
C LEU A 314 0.51 10.76 59.53
N PRO A 315 0.94 10.21 58.38
CA PRO A 315 1.70 10.96 57.38
C PRO A 315 0.97 12.22 56.92
N GLN A 316 1.70 13.15 56.31
CA GLN A 316 1.11 14.31 55.64
C GLN A 316 0.11 13.86 54.57
N GLY A 317 -1.00 14.58 54.42
CA GLY A 317 -2.07 14.26 53.47
C GLY A 317 -3.36 13.76 54.12
N GLY A 318 -4.23 13.23 53.27
CA GLY A 318 -5.60 12.87 53.61
C GLY A 318 -5.79 11.42 54.03
N HIS A 319 -6.60 11.19 55.06
CA HIS A 319 -6.83 9.87 55.64
C HIS A 319 -8.31 9.67 55.92
N ALA A 320 -8.91 8.70 55.22
CA ALA A 320 -10.25 8.20 55.55
C ALA A 320 -10.19 7.27 56.76
N PHE A 321 -11.17 7.34 57.65
CA PHE A 321 -11.25 6.49 58.83
C PHE A 321 -12.69 6.11 59.18
N ARG A 322 -12.82 5.04 59.97
CA ARG A 322 -14.09 4.59 60.53
C ARG A 322 -13.91 4.13 61.97
N PHE A 323 -14.73 4.63 62.88
CA PHE A 323 -14.78 4.11 64.24
C PHE A 323 -15.46 2.75 64.28
N SER A 324 -14.92 1.83 65.08
CA SER A 324 -15.41 0.44 65.20
C SER A 324 -16.31 0.20 66.42
N GLY A 325 -16.53 1.24 67.24
CA GLY A 325 -17.15 1.18 68.57
C GLY A 325 -17.00 2.52 69.29
N ASN A 326 -17.30 2.57 70.60
CA ASN A 326 -17.13 3.78 71.40
C ASN A 326 -15.69 3.89 71.90
N HIS A 327 -15.07 5.04 71.70
CA HIS A 327 -13.63 5.25 71.93
C HIS A 327 -13.33 6.30 73.01
N GLY A 328 -14.32 6.65 73.84
CA GLY A 328 -14.10 7.51 75.01
C GLY A 328 -13.58 8.91 74.69
N GLY A 329 -13.81 9.41 73.47
CA GLY A 329 -13.26 10.67 72.98
C GLY A 329 -14.10 11.31 71.88
N ILE A 330 -13.42 11.95 70.92
CA ILE A 330 -14.02 12.75 69.85
C ILE A 330 -14.56 11.86 68.73
N GLY A 331 -15.87 11.90 68.52
CA GLY A 331 -16.56 11.17 67.46
C GLY A 331 -17.46 10.07 67.99
N TYR A 332 -18.57 9.84 67.30
CA TYR A 332 -19.58 8.88 67.71
C TYR A 332 -19.18 7.48 67.25
N PRO A 333 -19.57 6.43 67.98
CA PRO A 333 -19.28 5.07 67.58
C PRO A 333 -19.84 4.76 66.19
N TRP A 334 -19.15 3.88 65.44
CA TRP A 334 -19.46 3.48 64.06
C TRP A 334 -19.40 4.57 62.98
N SER A 335 -19.06 5.80 63.36
CA SER A 335 -19.02 6.95 62.46
C SER A 335 -17.83 6.90 61.50
N GLY A 336 -18.02 7.43 60.29
CA GLY A 336 -16.98 7.55 59.27
C GLY A 336 -16.50 8.98 59.17
N GLY A 337 -15.23 9.18 58.81
CA GLY A 337 -14.69 10.52 58.66
C GLY A 337 -13.49 10.58 57.74
N TYR A 338 -13.07 11.81 57.48
CA TYR A 338 -11.87 12.12 56.73
C TYR A 338 -11.13 13.23 57.44
N VAL A 339 -9.81 13.08 57.56
CA VAL A 339 -8.92 14.09 58.13
C VAL A 339 -7.74 14.31 57.21
N THR A 340 -7.37 15.57 57.00
CA THR A 340 -6.13 15.91 56.32
C THR A 340 -5.16 16.50 57.32
N ARG A 341 -3.94 15.97 57.35
CA ARG A 341 -2.82 16.58 58.07
C ARG A 341 -1.96 17.38 57.08
N MET A 342 -1.69 18.63 57.42
CA MET A 342 -0.84 19.52 56.66
C MET A 342 0.13 20.21 57.62
N HIS A 343 1.40 19.83 57.56
CA HIS A 343 2.43 20.21 58.52
C HIS A 343 1.98 19.97 59.96
N ASP A 344 1.83 21.04 60.73
CA ASP A 344 1.49 21.09 62.15
C ASP A 344 -0.02 21.20 62.39
N VAL A 345 -0.85 21.33 61.35
CA VAL A 345 -2.30 21.45 61.45
C VAL A 345 -3.03 20.25 60.86
N TRP A 346 -4.24 20.01 61.35
CA TRP A 346 -5.17 19.08 60.72
C TRP A 346 -6.60 19.62 60.72
N ALA A 347 -7.35 19.23 59.71
CA ALA A 347 -8.77 19.52 59.61
C ALA A 347 -9.49 18.38 58.89
N GLY A 348 -10.76 18.19 59.22
CA GLY A 348 -11.54 17.07 58.72
C GLY A 348 -12.98 17.13 59.16
N PHE A 349 -13.72 16.08 58.85
CA PHE A 349 -15.09 15.92 59.28
C PHE A 349 -15.38 14.47 59.68
N ILE A 350 -16.40 14.32 60.53
CA ILE A 350 -16.96 13.05 60.97
C ILE A 350 -18.45 13.09 60.65
N ALA A 351 -18.89 12.14 59.82
CA ALA A 351 -20.30 11.89 59.55
C ALA A 351 -20.80 10.80 60.53
N GLN A 352 -21.79 11.15 61.35
CA GLN A 352 -22.28 10.28 62.39
C GLN A 352 -23.15 9.14 61.84
N TYR A 353 -23.03 7.95 62.43
CA TYR A 353 -23.76 6.76 61.99
C TYR A 353 -25.28 6.87 62.21
N GLU A 354 -25.73 7.37 63.36
CA GLU A 354 -27.16 7.42 63.77
C GLU A 354 -27.90 8.68 63.28
N HIS A 355 -27.51 9.23 62.13
CA HIS A 355 -28.14 10.42 61.53
C HIS A 355 -28.05 11.72 62.37
N ALA A 356 -27.26 11.74 63.45
CA ALA A 356 -27.10 12.86 64.36
C ALA A 356 -26.21 14.02 63.81
N GLY A 357 -25.92 14.01 62.50
CA GLY A 357 -25.31 15.13 61.77
C GLY A 357 -23.83 14.95 61.40
N ILE A 358 -23.20 16.06 60.99
CA ILE A 358 -21.78 16.15 60.63
C ILE A 358 -21.07 17.03 61.65
N SER A 359 -19.87 16.64 62.07
CA SER A 359 -19.00 17.46 62.91
C SER A 359 -17.68 17.72 62.18
N PHE A 360 -17.19 18.95 62.26
CA PHE A 360 -15.84 19.26 61.83
C PHE A 360 -14.86 18.98 62.97
N ILE A 361 -13.73 18.37 62.61
CA ILE A 361 -12.60 18.19 63.50
C ILE A 361 -11.45 19.06 63.01
N HIS A 362 -10.74 19.70 63.94
CA HIS A 362 -9.55 20.48 63.61
C HIS A 362 -8.61 20.53 64.80
N GLY A 363 -7.34 20.79 64.54
CA GLY A 363 -6.35 20.93 65.59
C GLY A 363 -4.98 21.24 65.03
N HIS A 364 -4.03 21.37 65.94
CA HIS A 364 -2.63 21.57 65.61
C HIS A 364 -1.72 20.96 66.68
N ASP A 365 -0.45 20.71 66.33
CA ASP A 365 0.50 20.00 67.20
C ASP A 365 0.71 20.72 68.55
N GLY A 366 0.59 22.05 68.57
CA GLY A 366 0.68 22.86 69.79
C GLY A 366 -0.62 23.06 70.58
N GLY A 367 -1.77 22.61 70.07
CA GLY A 367 -3.11 23.00 70.56
C GLY A 367 -3.77 22.06 71.57
N GLY A 368 -3.05 21.04 72.03
CA GLY A 368 -3.60 19.96 72.84
C GLY A 368 -4.51 19.02 72.04
N ASP A 369 -5.64 18.64 72.64
CA ASP A 369 -6.61 17.73 72.02
C ASP A 369 -7.32 18.36 70.83
N THR A 370 -7.58 17.54 69.80
CA THR A 370 -8.40 17.85 68.63
C THR A 370 -9.69 18.54 69.08
N LYS A 371 -10.14 19.55 68.36
CA LYS A 371 -11.40 20.25 68.64
C LYS A 371 -12.49 19.74 67.72
N VAL A 372 -13.70 19.70 68.25
CA VAL A 372 -14.91 19.34 67.51
C VAL A 372 -15.80 20.55 67.41
N SER A 373 -16.18 20.89 66.19
CA SER A 373 -17.18 21.92 65.92
C SER A 373 -18.39 21.25 65.29
N ARG A 374 -19.49 21.17 66.04
CA ARG A 374 -20.76 20.62 65.53
C ARG A 374 -21.33 21.57 64.48
N LEU A 375 -21.79 21.01 63.36
CA LEU A 375 -22.44 21.80 62.31
C LEU A 375 -23.90 22.05 62.68
N TRP A 376 -24.25 23.32 62.78
CA TRP A 376 -25.64 23.76 62.87
C TRP A 376 -26.22 23.88 61.46
N THR A 377 -27.39 23.30 61.25
CA THR A 377 -28.14 23.32 60.00
C THR A 377 -29.59 23.73 60.29
N ASP A 378 -30.33 24.05 59.24
CA ASP A 378 -31.78 24.33 59.29
C ASP A 378 -32.63 23.17 59.85
N LYS A 379 -32.04 21.96 59.95
CA LYS A 379 -32.65 20.78 60.57
C LYS A 379 -32.49 20.70 62.09
N ASN A 380 -31.52 21.40 62.68
CA ASN A 380 -31.23 21.30 64.13
C ASN A 380 -31.17 22.66 64.86
N ALA A 381 -31.40 23.77 64.16
CA ALA A 381 -31.65 25.09 64.74
C ALA A 381 -32.53 25.95 63.84
N ARG A 382 -33.32 26.84 64.47
CA ARG A 382 -34.01 27.95 63.79
C ARG A 382 -33.61 29.30 64.41
N PRO A 383 -33.52 30.37 63.60
CA PRO A 383 -33.37 31.71 64.14
C PRO A 383 -34.63 32.09 64.91
N ASP A 384 -34.45 32.66 66.10
CA ASP A 384 -35.52 33.33 66.83
C ASP A 384 -35.99 34.59 66.07
N ALA A 385 -37.05 35.24 66.56
CA ALA A 385 -37.58 36.45 65.93
C ALA A 385 -36.56 37.60 65.82
N ASN A 386 -35.44 37.53 66.57
CA ASN A 386 -34.34 38.49 66.55
C ASN A 386 -33.15 38.01 65.70
N GLY A 387 -33.26 36.87 65.01
CA GLY A 387 -32.22 36.30 64.16
C GLY A 387 -31.18 35.45 64.88
N ASN A 388 -31.31 35.19 66.19
CA ASN A 388 -30.37 34.32 66.91
C ASN A 388 -30.75 32.85 66.77
N LEU A 389 -29.82 32.00 66.35
CA LEU A 389 -30.04 30.55 66.26
C LEU A 389 -30.23 29.95 67.66
N ARG A 390 -31.36 29.27 67.89
CA ARG A 390 -31.64 28.52 69.13
C ARG A 390 -31.94 27.04 68.85
N VAL A 391 -31.64 26.20 69.85
CA VAL A 391 -32.01 24.77 69.88
C VAL A 391 -33.54 24.66 69.90
N PHE A 392 -34.11 23.75 69.12
CA PHE A 392 -35.56 23.50 69.07
C PHE A 392 -36.12 22.99 70.41
N SER A 393 -37.29 23.50 70.83
CA SER A 393 -38.14 22.88 71.85
C SER A 393 -39.11 21.88 71.18
N PRO A 394 -39.41 20.71 71.77
CA PRO A 394 -40.39 19.77 71.24
C PRO A 394 -41.78 20.41 71.19
N ILE A 395 -42.37 20.50 70.00
CA ILE A 395 -43.67 21.13 69.76
C ILE A 395 -44.68 20.12 69.25
N VAL A 396 -45.89 20.24 69.77
CA VAL A 396 -47.10 19.52 69.35
C VAL A 396 -48.13 20.55 68.89
N ASP A 397 -48.46 20.55 67.61
CA ASP A 397 -49.56 21.35 67.06
C ASP A 397 -50.82 20.49 67.03
N ILE A 398 -51.88 20.91 67.71
CA ILE A 398 -53.14 20.17 67.85
C ILE A 398 -54.22 20.84 67.00
N HIS A 399 -54.86 20.06 66.13
CA HIS A 399 -55.95 20.48 65.27
C HIS A 399 -57.34 20.19 65.91
N PRO A 400 -58.41 20.85 65.43
CA PRO A 400 -59.76 20.71 65.98
C PRO A 400 -60.28 19.28 66.07
N ASP A 401 -59.98 18.44 65.08
CA ASP A 401 -60.40 17.04 64.96
C ASP A 401 -59.53 16.06 65.75
N GLY A 402 -58.52 16.55 66.47
CA GLY A 402 -57.58 15.74 67.23
C GLY A 402 -56.37 15.23 66.42
N THR A 403 -56.29 15.56 65.12
CA THR A 403 -55.04 15.37 64.39
C THR A 403 -53.96 16.31 64.92
N TYR A 404 -52.70 15.96 64.71
CA TYR A 404 -51.58 16.72 65.25
C TYR A 404 -50.35 16.64 64.35
N GLU A 405 -49.53 17.69 64.41
CA GLU A 405 -48.22 17.75 63.78
C GLU A 405 -47.14 17.85 64.87
N LEU A 406 -46.04 17.14 64.64
CA LEU A 406 -44.89 17.11 65.55
C LEU A 406 -43.67 17.71 64.87
N THR A 407 -42.88 18.48 65.63
CA THR A 407 -41.48 18.71 65.28
C THR A 407 -40.68 17.41 65.40
N SER A 408 -39.54 17.31 64.70
CA SER A 408 -38.61 16.17 64.83
C SER A 408 -38.21 15.87 66.28
N GLU A 409 -38.11 16.92 67.09
CA GLU A 409 -37.74 16.88 68.49
C GLU A 409 -38.87 16.37 69.40
N ALA A 410 -40.11 16.28 68.91
CA ALA A 410 -41.26 15.74 69.62
C ALA A 410 -41.63 14.32 69.15
N GLU A 411 -40.77 13.67 68.35
CA GLU A 411 -41.00 12.31 67.86
C GLU A 411 -41.23 11.33 69.03
N GLY A 412 -42.32 10.56 68.96
CA GLY A 412 -42.78 9.65 70.01
C GLY A 412 -43.91 10.19 70.88
N VAL A 413 -44.25 11.48 70.76
CA VAL A 413 -45.45 12.06 71.37
C VAL A 413 -46.68 11.70 70.55
N THR A 414 -47.83 11.56 71.21
CA THR A 414 -49.11 11.31 70.56
C THR A 414 -50.19 12.21 71.13
N VAL A 415 -51.17 12.61 70.31
CA VAL A 415 -52.34 13.36 70.77
C VAL A 415 -53.60 12.56 70.52
N LYS A 416 -54.52 12.62 71.48
CA LYS A 416 -55.84 12.01 71.40
C LYS A 416 -56.92 13.03 71.76
N HIS A 417 -57.90 13.19 70.89
CA HIS A 417 -59.16 13.88 71.22
C HIS A 417 -60.02 12.96 72.11
N ILE A 418 -60.32 13.42 73.32
CA ILE A 418 -61.01 12.63 74.34
C ILE A 418 -62.51 12.89 74.32
N ASP A 419 -62.88 14.17 74.23
CA ASP A 419 -64.26 14.67 74.22
C ASP A 419 -64.26 16.08 73.63
N THR A 420 -65.43 16.69 73.42
CA THR A 420 -65.57 18.07 72.94
C THR A 420 -64.74 19.03 73.79
N GLY A 421 -63.81 19.73 73.14
CA GLY A 421 -62.88 20.67 73.74
C GLY A 421 -61.71 20.03 74.49
N LYS A 422 -61.59 18.69 74.55
CA LYS A 422 -60.62 18.01 75.42
C LYS A 422 -59.62 17.15 74.64
N TYR A 423 -58.34 17.48 74.77
CA TYR A 423 -57.23 16.82 74.09
C TYR A 423 -56.20 16.34 75.11
N CYS A 424 -55.65 15.14 74.93
CA CYS A 424 -54.57 14.61 75.76
C CYS A 424 -53.32 14.33 74.93
N ILE A 425 -52.18 14.78 75.44
CA ILE A 425 -50.86 14.59 74.87
C ILE A 425 -50.13 13.55 75.73
N SER A 426 -49.73 12.44 75.13
CA SER A 426 -49.02 11.35 75.80
C SER A 426 -47.63 11.11 75.22
N GLY A 427 -46.72 10.57 76.03
CA GLY A 427 -45.31 10.34 75.63
C GLY A 427 -44.39 11.52 75.94
N CYS A 428 -44.82 12.43 76.81
CA CYS A 428 -44.06 13.57 77.31
C CYS A 428 -43.95 13.54 78.85
N ASN A 429 -43.15 14.44 79.42
CA ASN A 429 -42.90 14.62 80.85
C ASN A 429 -43.35 16.02 81.29
N GLY A 430 -44.60 16.38 80.94
CA GLY A 430 -45.17 17.70 81.15
C GLY A 430 -44.69 18.76 80.17
N PHE A 431 -44.96 20.03 80.49
CA PHE A 431 -44.56 21.18 79.67
C PHE A 431 -43.05 21.39 79.65
N ALA A 432 -42.56 21.96 78.54
CA ALA A 432 -41.16 22.35 78.42
C ALA A 432 -40.73 23.30 79.56
N LYS A 433 -39.64 22.95 80.25
CA LYS A 433 -39.11 23.71 81.41
C LYS A 433 -38.04 24.73 81.03
N ASP A 434 -37.76 24.88 79.74
CA ASP A 434 -36.66 25.68 79.19
C ASP A 434 -36.92 27.19 79.20
N GLY A 435 -38.13 27.62 79.60
CA GLY A 435 -38.51 29.04 79.71
C GLY A 435 -38.49 29.78 78.37
N ALA A 436 -38.38 29.08 77.23
CA ALA A 436 -38.14 29.68 75.92
C ALA A 436 -39.31 30.53 75.41
N ARG A 437 -40.51 30.39 76.00
CA ARG A 437 -41.74 31.12 75.61
C ARG A 437 -42.54 31.74 76.77
N GLY A 438 -41.92 31.96 77.93
CA GLY A 438 -42.53 32.69 79.07
C GLY A 438 -43.02 31.79 80.22
N ILE A 439 -43.31 32.42 81.37
CA ILE A 439 -43.51 31.77 82.70
C ILE A 439 -44.89 31.08 82.84
N HIS A 440 -45.76 31.18 81.83
CA HIS A 440 -47.09 30.55 81.82
C HIS A 440 -47.18 29.50 80.71
N SER A 441 -47.04 28.24 81.11
CA SER A 441 -47.58 27.00 80.50
C SER A 441 -47.19 26.58 79.08
N GLY A 442 -46.37 27.32 78.32
CA GLY A 442 -45.81 26.82 77.05
C GLY A 442 -46.85 26.50 75.95
N ILE A 443 -48.07 27.01 76.09
CA ILE A 443 -49.18 26.86 75.14
C ILE A 443 -49.39 28.18 74.41
N ILE A 444 -49.55 28.13 73.08
CA ILE A 444 -50.06 29.25 72.29
C ILE A 444 -51.49 28.94 71.89
N VAL A 445 -52.39 29.80 72.36
CA VAL A 445 -53.81 29.74 72.09
C VAL A 445 -54.13 30.49 70.78
N PRO A 446 -55.00 29.97 69.91
CA PRO A 446 -55.47 30.69 68.74
C PRO A 446 -56.02 32.09 69.06
N ALA A 447 -55.52 33.09 68.36
CA ALA A 447 -56.01 34.46 68.42
C ALA A 447 -56.52 34.95 67.05
N ASP A 448 -57.37 35.98 67.07
CA ASP A 448 -57.76 36.70 65.86
C ASP A 448 -56.65 37.66 65.39
N ASN A 449 -56.89 38.37 64.28
CA ASN A 449 -55.95 39.35 63.74
C ASN A 449 -55.70 40.56 64.68
N ASN A 450 -56.48 40.73 65.73
CA ASN A 450 -56.34 41.77 66.73
C ASN A 450 -55.63 41.28 68.00
N GLY A 451 -55.15 40.02 68.01
CA GLY A 451 -54.50 39.41 69.16
C GLY A 451 -55.47 38.99 70.27
N LEU A 452 -56.78 38.93 69.97
CA LEU A 452 -57.78 38.47 70.92
C LEU A 452 -57.93 36.95 70.83
N ASN A 453 -57.67 36.26 71.94
CA ASN A 453 -57.79 34.80 71.99
C ASN A 453 -59.22 34.35 71.68
N LEU A 454 -59.35 33.28 70.90
CA LEU A 454 -60.62 32.73 70.42
C LEU A 454 -61.22 31.69 71.37
N ILE A 455 -60.41 31.17 72.29
CA ILE A 455 -60.79 30.19 73.31
C ILE A 455 -60.05 30.51 74.62
N TRP A 456 -60.61 30.04 75.72
CA TRP A 456 -59.90 29.83 76.97
C TRP A 456 -59.30 28.44 76.95
N VAL A 457 -58.10 28.30 77.51
CA VAL A 457 -57.45 27.00 77.68
C VAL A 457 -57.27 26.78 79.17
N TYR A 458 -57.66 25.59 79.62
CA TYR A 458 -57.34 25.06 80.94
C TYR A 458 -56.45 23.83 80.76
N GLU A 459 -55.27 23.88 81.37
CA GLU A 459 -54.28 22.82 81.29
C GLU A 459 -54.13 22.05 82.61
N SER A 460 -53.84 20.76 82.50
CA SER A 460 -53.43 19.92 83.63
C SER A 460 -52.40 18.88 83.20
N VAL A 461 -51.47 18.55 84.10
CA VAL A 461 -50.44 17.53 83.87
C VAL A 461 -50.66 16.40 84.87
N ASP A 462 -50.76 15.17 84.37
CA ASP A 462 -50.74 13.99 85.22
C ASP A 462 -49.30 13.73 85.68
N THR A 463 -49.05 13.96 86.98
CA THR A 463 -47.71 13.87 87.57
C THR A 463 -47.14 12.45 87.59
N SER A 464 -47.94 11.41 87.31
CA SER A 464 -47.51 10.01 87.35
C SER A 464 -46.90 9.52 86.03
N ASN A 465 -47.40 10.01 84.90
CA ASN A 465 -46.95 9.62 83.56
C ASN A 465 -46.44 10.81 82.71
N GLY A 466 -46.70 12.04 83.13
CA GLY A 466 -46.28 13.25 82.42
C GLY A 466 -47.25 13.71 81.33
N ASP A 467 -48.39 13.04 81.15
CA ASP A 467 -49.37 13.36 80.12
C ASP A 467 -50.04 14.72 80.38
N ILE A 468 -50.30 15.47 79.31
CA ILE A 468 -50.88 16.82 79.38
C ILE A 468 -52.30 16.77 78.86
N THR A 469 -53.26 17.20 79.66
CA THR A 469 -54.65 17.39 79.25
C THR A 469 -54.93 18.87 79.02
N ILE A 470 -55.50 19.18 77.85
CA ILE A 470 -55.90 20.52 77.41
C ILE A 470 -57.41 20.54 77.25
N GLU A 471 -58.06 21.45 77.95
CA GLU A 471 -59.49 21.72 77.84
C GLU A 471 -59.72 23.11 77.25
N CYS A 472 -60.56 23.18 76.23
CA CYS A 472 -60.84 24.37 75.44
C CYS A 472 -62.27 24.83 75.69
N TYR A 473 -62.42 26.11 76.02
CA TYR A 473 -63.70 26.75 76.26
C TYR A 473 -63.87 27.96 75.35
N HIS A 474 -65.08 28.24 74.88
CA HIS A 474 -65.34 29.37 74.02
C HIS A 474 -65.03 30.67 74.74
N ARG A 475 -64.26 31.55 74.10
CA ARG A 475 -63.98 32.89 74.61
C ARG A 475 -64.70 33.94 73.78
N GLN A 476 -65.69 34.59 74.38
CA GLN A 476 -66.37 35.73 73.78
C GLN A 476 -65.75 37.03 74.30
N ASN A 477 -65.12 37.80 73.41
CA ASN A 477 -64.47 39.05 73.78
C ASN A 477 -65.49 40.20 73.77
N THR A 478 -66.39 40.25 74.75
CA THR A 478 -67.52 41.21 74.82
C THR A 478 -67.11 42.67 74.72
N ASP A 479 -65.89 42.97 75.16
CA ASP A 479 -65.33 44.32 75.27
C ASP A 479 -64.82 44.83 73.91
N ALA A 480 -64.72 43.93 72.91
CA ALA A 480 -64.30 44.23 71.56
C ALA A 480 -65.48 44.72 70.68
N PRO A 481 -65.21 45.42 69.57
CA PRO A 481 -66.24 45.74 68.57
C PRO A 481 -66.93 44.47 68.06
N LYS A 482 -68.21 44.54 67.69
CA LYS A 482 -69.05 43.38 67.30
C LYS A 482 -68.39 42.38 66.33
N PHE A 483 -67.54 42.85 65.40
CA PHE A 483 -66.84 42.00 64.44
C PHE A 483 -65.67 41.18 65.05
N ALA A 484 -65.12 41.62 66.18
CA ALA A 484 -63.98 41.01 66.89
C ALA A 484 -64.39 40.34 68.21
N GLN A 485 -65.68 40.30 68.54
CA GLN A 485 -66.19 39.66 69.77
C GLN A 485 -66.06 38.13 69.75
N ASN A 486 -65.69 37.53 68.61
CA ASN A 486 -65.65 36.08 68.43
C ASN A 486 -67.00 35.41 68.75
N LYS A 487 -68.09 35.89 68.15
CA LYS A 487 -69.42 35.27 68.33
C LYS A 487 -69.53 34.01 67.45
N ARG A 488 -69.17 32.85 68.01
CA ARG A 488 -69.06 31.56 67.28
C ARG A 488 -70.36 30.75 67.32
N VAL A 489 -70.72 30.18 66.18
CA VAL A 489 -71.85 29.26 66.06
C VAL A 489 -71.51 27.92 66.70
N LYS A 490 -72.39 27.42 67.57
CA LYS A 490 -72.30 26.11 68.24
C LYS A 490 -72.97 25.02 67.43
N SER A 491 -74.18 25.27 66.96
CA SER A 491 -74.93 24.36 66.10
C SER A 491 -76.05 25.12 65.37
N VAL A 492 -76.61 24.50 64.35
CA VAL A 492 -77.83 24.94 63.68
C VAL A 492 -78.90 23.88 63.93
N THR A 493 -80.06 24.27 64.43
CA THR A 493 -81.16 23.33 64.71
C THR A 493 -81.80 22.82 63.42
N GLU A 494 -82.58 21.73 63.49
CA GLU A 494 -83.28 21.15 62.32
C GLU A 494 -84.25 22.13 61.63
N ILE A 495 -84.66 23.20 62.32
CA ILE A 495 -85.53 24.28 61.82
C ILE A 495 -84.76 25.53 61.37
N GLY A 496 -83.41 25.50 61.37
CA GLY A 496 -82.55 26.57 60.86
C GLY A 496 -82.19 27.68 61.86
N GLU A 497 -82.48 27.50 63.15
CA GLU A 497 -82.06 28.47 64.19
C GLU A 497 -80.59 28.27 64.56
N ILE A 498 -79.85 29.38 64.64
CA ILE A 498 -78.42 29.38 64.99
C ILE A 498 -78.26 29.46 66.50
N VAL A 499 -77.71 28.41 67.11
CA VAL A 499 -77.28 28.40 68.51
C VAL A 499 -75.84 28.87 68.57
N TYR A 500 -75.57 29.92 69.34
CA TYR A 500 -74.21 30.41 69.57
C TYR A 500 -73.63 29.79 70.84
N TYR A 501 -72.32 29.65 70.91
CA TYR A 501 -71.65 29.36 72.18
C TYR A 501 -71.84 30.53 73.15
N ASN A 502 -72.04 30.22 74.43
CA ASN A 502 -71.85 31.20 75.49
C ASN A 502 -70.37 31.28 75.87
N ASP A 503 -69.94 32.42 76.44
CA ASP A 503 -68.59 32.51 77.01
C ASP A 503 -68.40 31.43 78.09
N GLY A 504 -67.30 30.70 78.01
CA GLY A 504 -67.01 29.58 78.91
C GLY A 504 -67.68 28.24 78.55
N ASP A 505 -68.43 28.12 77.46
CA ASP A 505 -68.92 26.82 76.99
C ASP A 505 -67.75 25.94 76.50
N LEU A 506 -67.75 24.63 76.80
CA LEU A 506 -66.80 23.69 76.19
C LEU A 506 -66.93 23.71 74.65
N CYS A 507 -65.80 23.86 73.96
CA CYS A 507 -65.75 23.84 72.50
C CYS A 507 -64.40 23.34 71.99
N ASP A 508 -64.39 22.61 70.87
CA ASP A 508 -63.15 22.27 70.17
C ASP A 508 -62.42 23.51 69.67
N ILE A 509 -61.13 23.34 69.37
CA ILE A 509 -60.27 24.35 68.75
C ILE A 509 -61.01 24.91 67.50
N PRO A 510 -61.02 26.22 67.24
CA PRO A 510 -61.71 26.78 66.08
C PRO A 510 -61.19 26.20 64.75
N ASP A 511 -62.08 25.98 63.79
CA ASP A 511 -61.72 25.48 62.46
C ASP A 511 -60.62 26.32 61.79
N GLY A 512 -59.62 25.65 61.23
CA GLY A 512 -58.47 26.32 60.60
C GLY A 512 -57.53 27.03 61.59
N ARG A 513 -57.55 26.63 62.87
CA ARG A 513 -56.60 27.06 63.90
C ARG A 513 -55.97 25.85 64.59
N VAL A 514 -54.85 26.08 65.25
CA VAL A 514 -54.12 25.06 66.02
C VAL A 514 -53.77 25.60 67.39
N ILE A 515 -53.76 24.72 68.39
CA ILE A 515 -53.08 24.99 69.66
C ILE A 515 -51.66 24.44 69.53
N ASN A 516 -50.67 25.31 69.77
CA ASN A 516 -49.27 24.93 69.79
C ASN A 516 -48.85 24.66 71.23
N VAL A 517 -48.29 23.49 71.52
CA VAL A 517 -47.90 23.08 72.87
C VAL A 517 -46.44 22.68 72.89
N CYS A 518 -45.66 23.34 73.75
CA CYS A 518 -44.27 22.99 73.99
C CYS A 518 -44.17 21.94 75.10
N VAL A 519 -43.68 20.75 74.76
CA VAL A 519 -43.61 19.60 75.68
C VAL A 519 -42.18 19.25 76.07
N GLN A 520 -42.01 18.68 77.24
CA GLN A 520 -40.74 18.10 77.69
C GLN A 520 -40.72 16.62 77.30
N LEU A 521 -39.70 16.15 76.59
CA LEU A 521 -39.52 14.71 76.39
C LEU A 521 -38.81 14.06 77.60
N PRO A 522 -39.03 12.76 77.86
CA PRO A 522 -38.21 11.99 78.78
C PRO A 522 -36.73 12.07 78.39
N GLU A 523 -35.83 12.12 79.38
CA GLU A 523 -34.39 12.07 79.11
C GLU A 523 -34.04 10.75 78.41
N LYS A 524 -33.46 10.84 77.21
CA LYS A 524 -32.86 9.68 76.53
C LYS A 524 -31.55 9.32 77.28
N PRO A 525 -31.31 8.06 77.64
CA PRO A 525 -30.11 7.65 78.37
C PRO A 525 -28.81 7.87 77.60
#